data_AF-A0A9J6DUN4-F1
#
_entry.id   AF-A0A9J6DUN4-F1
#
_cell.length_a   1.000
_cell.length_b   1.000
_cell.length_c   1.000
_cell.angle_alpha   90.00
_cell.angle_beta   90.00
_cell.angle_gamma   90.00
#
_symmetry.space_group_name_H-M   'P 1'
#
loop_
_entity.id
_entity.type
_entity.pdbx_description
1 polymer ?
#
loop_
_entity_poly.entity_id
_entity_poly.type
_entity_poly.pdbx_seq_one_letter_code
_entity_poly.pdbx_strand_id
1 'polypeptide(L)'
;MAALVDVQEEIAAFQDTDGFQEHCQAMLRAHFGMNVADFCAMLEAILRRRMQMLEVPPVQRELAYRTKEALATDMAAALFCHREILEWPAPILETACINKELTCHLKKDLVELSELDENI
;
A
#
# COMPACT_ATOMS: atom_id res chain seq x y z
N MET A 1 11.03 -13.94 -2.91
CA MET A 1 11.54 -13.49 -1.60
C MET A 1 13.04 -13.21 -1.59
N ALA A 2 13.87 -13.71 -2.52
CA ALA A 2 15.31 -13.43 -2.56
C ALA A 2 15.65 -11.92 -2.56
N ALA A 3 15.02 -11.14 -3.44
CA ALA A 3 15.29 -9.70 -3.57
C ALA A 3 15.04 -8.88 -2.28
N LEU A 4 14.12 -9.30 -1.41
CA LEU A 4 13.87 -8.60 -0.13
C LEU A 4 14.96 -8.93 0.90
N VAL A 5 15.48 -10.16 0.87
CA VAL A 5 16.58 -10.62 1.73
C VAL A 5 17.88 -9.92 1.32
N ASP A 6 18.16 -9.84 0.02
CA ASP A 6 19.36 -9.16 -0.51
C ASP A 6 19.38 -7.68 -0.08
N VAL A 7 18.24 -6.99 -0.18
CA VAL A 7 18.09 -5.60 0.27
C VAL A 7 18.26 -5.48 1.79
N GLN A 8 17.79 -6.44 2.58
CA GLN A 8 17.99 -6.42 4.04
C GLN A 8 19.47 -6.57 4.42
N GLU A 9 20.20 -7.46 3.74
CA GLU A 9 21.62 -7.67 3.98
C GLU A 9 22.46 -6.45 3.57
N GLU A 10 22.14 -5.81 2.44
CA GLU A 10 22.82 -4.59 2.00
C GLU A 10 22.51 -3.39 2.91
N ILE A 11 21.25 -3.20 3.32
CA ILE A 11 20.89 -2.15 4.29
C ILE A 11 21.65 -2.33 5.61
N ALA A 12 21.79 -3.56 6.11
CA ALA A 12 22.56 -3.85 7.31
C ALA A 12 24.06 -3.55 7.12
N ALA A 13 24.61 -3.84 5.95
CA ALA A 13 26.02 -3.60 5.63
C ALA A 13 26.37 -2.11 5.47
N PHE A 14 25.40 -1.26 5.08
CA PHE A 14 25.62 0.15 4.76
C PHE A 14 25.14 1.14 5.85
N GLN A 15 24.66 0.66 7.00
CA GLN A 15 24.05 1.51 8.04
C GLN A 15 24.94 2.66 8.56
N ASP A 16 26.26 2.51 8.50
CA ASP A 16 27.24 3.45 9.09
C ASP A 16 27.84 4.41 8.05
N THR A 17 27.25 4.50 6.85
CA THR A 17 27.78 5.30 5.74
C THR A 17 27.05 6.63 5.58
N ASP A 18 27.79 7.71 5.30
CA ASP A 18 27.19 9.00 4.92
C ASP A 18 26.32 8.83 3.65
N GLY A 19 25.09 9.36 3.67
CA GLY A 19 24.14 9.21 2.55
C GLY A 19 23.38 7.87 2.52
N PHE A 20 23.39 7.11 3.63
CA PHE A 20 22.67 5.84 3.78
C PHE A 20 21.23 5.87 3.25
N GLN A 21 20.48 6.93 3.57
CA GLN A 21 19.08 7.03 3.19
C GLN A 21 18.87 7.15 1.67
N GLU A 22 19.73 7.90 0.97
CA GLU A 22 19.69 8.00 -0.50
C GLU A 22 20.14 6.68 -1.16
N HIS A 23 21.12 6.00 -0.58
CA HIS A 23 21.59 4.70 -1.05
C HIS A 23 20.50 3.62 -0.96
N CYS A 24 19.81 3.53 0.18
CA CYS A 24 18.73 2.58 0.37
C CYS A 24 17.54 2.85 -0.56
N GLN A 25 17.20 4.13 -0.83
CA GLN A 25 16.16 4.47 -1.81
C GLN A 25 16.53 4.08 -3.24
N ALA A 26 17.80 4.26 -3.64
CA ALA A 26 18.30 3.85 -4.95
C ALA A 26 18.26 2.32 -5.11
N MET A 27 18.65 1.59 -4.07
CA MET A 27 18.62 0.13 -4.01
C MET A 27 17.19 -0.42 -4.12
N LEU A 28 16.24 0.15 -3.35
CA LEU A 28 14.82 -0.21 -3.46
C LEU A 28 14.29 0.03 -4.89
N ARG A 29 14.64 1.13 -5.56
CA ARG A 29 14.26 1.34 -6.97
C ARG A 29 14.89 0.33 -7.91
N ALA A 30 16.17 -0.01 -7.72
CA ALA A 30 16.88 -0.94 -8.60
C ALA A 30 16.29 -2.36 -8.53
N HIS A 31 15.93 -2.82 -7.33
CA HIS A 31 15.38 -4.17 -7.12
C HIS A 31 13.90 -4.28 -7.44
N PHE A 32 13.10 -3.23 -7.20
CA PHE A 32 11.64 -3.27 -7.34
C PHE A 32 11.08 -2.42 -8.48
N GLY A 33 11.92 -1.68 -9.22
CA GLY A 33 11.53 -0.82 -10.33
C GLY A 33 10.89 0.52 -9.91
N MET A 34 10.40 0.62 -8.69
CA MET A 34 9.93 1.84 -8.04
C MET A 34 10.28 1.80 -6.55
N ASN A 35 10.45 2.95 -5.91
CA ASN A 35 10.68 2.93 -4.46
C ASN A 35 9.36 2.56 -3.76
N VAL A 36 9.48 2.02 -2.56
CA VAL A 36 8.34 1.49 -1.79
C VAL A 36 7.39 2.63 -1.38
N ALA A 37 7.91 3.84 -1.15
CA ALA A 37 7.12 5.02 -0.83
C ALA A 37 6.15 5.39 -1.97
N ASP A 38 6.67 5.43 -3.20
CA ASP A 38 5.95 5.72 -4.44
C ASP A 38 4.92 4.62 -4.71
N PHE A 39 5.27 3.35 -4.46
CA PHE A 39 4.34 2.23 -4.55
C PHE A 39 3.19 2.37 -3.53
N CYS A 40 3.50 2.69 -2.28
CA CYS A 40 2.50 2.94 -1.24
C CYS A 40 1.60 4.14 -1.57
N ALA A 41 2.16 5.24 -2.08
CA ALA A 41 1.40 6.41 -2.51
C ALA A 41 0.46 6.09 -3.69
N MET A 42 0.92 5.25 -4.63
CA MET A 42 0.10 4.76 -5.73
C MET A 42 -1.06 3.87 -5.23
N LEU A 43 -0.76 2.90 -4.35
CA LEU A 43 -1.78 2.06 -3.73
C LEU A 43 -2.80 2.90 -2.95
N GLU A 44 -2.35 3.94 -2.23
CA GLU A 44 -3.21 4.89 -1.54
C GLU A 44 -4.16 5.61 -2.51
N ALA A 45 -3.63 6.14 -3.62
CA ALA A 45 -4.42 6.84 -4.61
C ALA A 45 -5.48 5.92 -5.24
N ILE A 46 -5.12 4.65 -5.51
CA ILE A 46 -6.06 3.63 -5.97
C ILE A 46 -7.15 3.41 -4.94
N LEU A 47 -6.79 3.18 -3.67
CA LEU A 47 -7.75 2.91 -2.59
C LEU A 47 -8.74 4.06 -2.39
N ARG A 48 -8.25 5.31 -2.31
CA ARG A 48 -9.11 6.50 -2.22
C ARG A 48 -10.06 6.61 -3.41
N ARG A 49 -9.56 6.33 -4.62
CA ARG A 49 -10.39 6.35 -5.83
C ARG A 49 -11.48 5.28 -5.78
N ARG A 50 -11.14 4.06 -5.35
CA ARG A 50 -12.12 2.98 -5.23
C ARG A 50 -13.18 3.29 -4.17
N MET A 51 -12.79 3.87 -3.03
CA MET A 51 -13.76 4.33 -2.04
C MET A 51 -14.75 5.36 -2.60
N GLN A 52 -14.27 6.38 -3.32
CA GLN A 52 -15.16 7.35 -3.98
C GLN A 52 -16.12 6.67 -4.96
N MET A 53 -15.70 5.58 -5.60
CA MET A 53 -16.55 4.83 -6.51
C MET A 53 -17.67 4.05 -5.79
N LEU A 54 -17.57 3.82 -4.47
CA LEU A 54 -18.67 3.24 -3.69
C LEU A 54 -19.83 4.21 -3.53
N GLU A 55 -19.53 5.50 -3.37
CA GLU A 55 -20.52 6.55 -3.17
C GLU A 55 -21.31 6.88 -4.45
N VAL A 56 -20.74 6.57 -5.63
CA VAL A 56 -21.43 6.80 -6.90
C VAL A 56 -22.31 5.61 -7.30
N PRO A 57 -23.46 5.85 -7.97
CA PRO A 57 -24.32 4.80 -8.48
C PRO A 57 -23.59 3.83 -9.43
N PRO A 58 -23.95 2.53 -9.46
CA PRO A 58 -23.31 1.52 -10.32
C PRO A 58 -23.19 1.91 -11.80
N VAL A 59 -24.17 2.65 -12.33
CA VAL A 59 -24.18 3.11 -13.72
C VAL A 59 -23.10 4.14 -14.05
N GLN A 60 -22.56 4.81 -13.02
CA GLN A 60 -21.51 5.83 -13.13
C GLN A 60 -20.12 5.28 -12.79
N ARG A 61 -20.02 3.99 -12.39
CA ARG A 61 -18.75 3.32 -12.13
C ARG A 61 -18.12 2.82 -13.43
N GLU A 62 -16.81 2.64 -13.40
CA GLU A 62 -16.08 1.95 -14.47
C GLU A 62 -16.61 0.51 -14.60
N LEU A 63 -16.53 -0.06 -15.81
CA LEU A 63 -17.13 -1.36 -16.13
C LEU A 63 -16.64 -2.49 -15.20
N ALA A 64 -15.35 -2.47 -14.83
CA ALA A 64 -14.72 -3.44 -13.95
C ALA A 64 -15.26 -3.40 -12.50
N TYR A 65 -15.92 -2.30 -12.11
CA TYR A 65 -16.35 -2.03 -10.75
C TYR A 65 -17.86 -1.73 -10.65
N ARG A 66 -18.63 -2.24 -11.62
CA ARG A 66 -20.10 -2.10 -11.61
C ARG A 66 -20.73 -2.71 -10.37
N THR A 67 -20.20 -3.84 -9.90
CA THR A 67 -20.66 -4.47 -8.66
C THR A 67 -19.89 -3.91 -7.47
N LYS A 68 -20.55 -3.79 -6.32
CA LYS A 68 -19.87 -3.44 -5.06
C LYS A 68 -18.84 -4.50 -4.66
N GLU A 69 -19.15 -5.77 -4.89
CA GLU A 69 -18.28 -6.92 -4.57
C GLU A 69 -16.92 -6.89 -5.29
N ALA A 70 -16.91 -6.56 -6.59
CA ALA A 70 -15.66 -6.45 -7.35
C ALA A 70 -14.77 -5.34 -6.79
N LEU A 71 -15.39 -4.23 -6.40
CA LEU A 71 -14.68 -3.11 -5.84
C LEU A 71 -14.22 -3.35 -4.39
N ALA A 72 -15.01 -4.04 -3.58
CA ALA A 72 -14.62 -4.49 -2.25
C ALA A 72 -13.44 -5.47 -2.32
N THR A 73 -13.45 -6.39 -3.28
CA THR A 73 -12.36 -7.36 -3.49
C THR A 73 -11.06 -6.67 -3.89
N ASP A 74 -11.10 -5.71 -4.83
CA ASP A 74 -9.95 -4.90 -5.26
C ASP A 74 -9.36 -4.10 -4.08
N MET A 75 -10.23 -3.47 -3.29
CA MET A 75 -9.82 -2.73 -2.09
C MET A 75 -9.21 -3.66 -1.02
N ALA A 76 -9.79 -4.84 -0.80
CA ALA A 76 -9.26 -5.83 0.13
C ALA A 76 -7.87 -6.31 -0.29
N ALA A 77 -7.65 -6.55 -1.58
CA ALA A 77 -6.33 -6.93 -2.12
C ALA A 77 -5.30 -5.82 -1.93
N ALA A 78 -5.63 -4.57 -2.25
CA ALA A 78 -4.73 -3.44 -2.06
C ALA A 78 -4.41 -3.20 -0.57
N LEU A 79 -5.37 -3.41 0.33
CA LEU A 79 -5.14 -3.31 1.78
C LEU A 79 -4.32 -4.47 2.35
N PHE A 80 -4.49 -5.67 1.79
CA PHE A 80 -3.60 -6.79 2.10
C PHE A 80 -2.16 -6.46 1.73
N CYS A 81 -1.91 -5.96 0.51
CA CYS A 81 -0.57 -5.54 0.08
C CYS A 81 0.03 -4.48 1.01
N HIS A 82 -0.75 -3.48 1.42
CA HIS A 82 -0.29 -2.48 2.39
C HIS A 82 0.03 -3.08 3.75
N ARG A 83 -0.80 -4.01 4.26
CA ARG A 83 -0.54 -4.70 5.53
C ARG A 83 0.77 -5.47 5.47
N GLU A 84 0.99 -6.23 4.41
CA GLU A 84 2.24 -6.99 4.22
C GLU A 84 3.47 -6.07 4.23
N ILE A 85 3.38 -4.89 3.62
CA ILE A 85 4.47 -3.90 3.64
C ILE A 85 4.73 -3.41 5.06
N LEU A 86 3.70 -3.18 5.88
CA LEU A 86 3.86 -2.69 7.25
C LEU A 86 4.48 -3.72 8.21
N GLU A 87 4.49 -5.00 7.84
CA GLU A 87 5.20 -6.05 8.56
C GLU A 87 6.70 -6.09 8.23
N TRP A 88 7.18 -5.22 7.32
CA TRP A 88 8.60 -5.15 6.96
C TRP A 88 9.45 -4.59 8.10
N PRO A 89 10.77 -4.89 8.12
CA PRO A 89 11.68 -4.37 9.13
C PRO A 89 11.64 -2.83 9.25
N ALA A 90 11.69 -2.34 10.48
CA ALA A 90 11.63 -0.90 10.79
C ALA A 90 12.63 -0.04 9.98
N PRO A 91 13.90 -0.45 9.76
CA PRO A 91 14.83 0.35 8.95
C PRO A 91 14.37 0.57 7.50
N ILE A 92 13.67 -0.41 6.91
CA ILE A 92 13.12 -0.31 5.56
C ILE A 92 11.92 0.64 5.56
N LEU A 93 11.03 0.51 6.54
CA LEU A 93 9.85 1.36 6.70
C LEU A 93 10.21 2.83 6.92
N GLU A 94 11.24 3.09 7.74
CA GLU A 94 11.75 4.43 8.04
C GLU A 94 12.37 5.07 6.81
N THR A 95 13.21 4.32 6.08
CA THR A 95 13.81 4.76 4.81
C THR A 95 12.75 5.07 3.76
N ALA A 96 11.67 4.29 3.73
CA ALA A 96 10.57 4.43 2.78
C ALA A 96 9.48 5.40 3.24
N CYS A 97 9.60 6.05 4.40
CA CYS A 97 8.65 7.04 4.92
C CYS A 97 7.17 6.59 4.89
N ILE A 98 6.90 5.31 5.22
CA ILE A 98 5.55 4.73 5.08
C ILE A 98 4.65 5.13 6.27
N ASN A 99 3.50 5.76 6.00
CA ASN A 99 2.61 6.33 7.03
C ASN A 99 1.57 5.32 7.58
N LYS A 100 1.65 5.01 8.89
CA LYS A 100 0.72 4.12 9.63
C LYS A 100 -0.70 4.69 9.77
N GLU A 101 -0.83 6.01 9.75
CA GLU A 101 -2.10 6.72 9.96
C GLU A 101 -3.10 6.46 8.84
N LEU A 102 -2.58 6.37 7.60
CA LEU A 102 -3.37 6.03 6.43
C LEU A 102 -4.04 4.65 6.55
N THR A 103 -3.31 3.66 7.07
CA THR A 103 -3.83 2.30 7.25
C THR A 103 -4.96 2.26 8.26
N CYS A 104 -4.91 3.08 9.31
CA CYS A 104 -5.99 3.20 10.27
C CYS A 104 -7.25 3.79 9.62
N HIS A 105 -7.11 4.84 8.82
CA HIS A 105 -8.25 5.44 8.10
C HIS A 105 -8.90 4.44 7.15
N LEU A 106 -8.12 3.82 6.26
CA LEU A 106 -8.68 2.90 5.25
C LEU A 106 -9.31 1.64 5.87
N LYS A 107 -8.77 1.13 6.98
CA LYS A 107 -9.39 0.02 7.71
C LYS A 107 -10.74 0.42 8.31
N LYS A 108 -10.84 1.62 8.87
CA LYS A 108 -12.08 2.13 9.43
C LYS A 108 -13.14 2.25 8.33
N ASP A 109 -12.77 2.85 7.21
CA ASP A 109 -13.68 3.03 6.08
C ASP A 109 -14.15 1.68 5.51
N LEU A 110 -13.27 0.68 5.40
CA LEU A 110 -13.66 -0.69 5.03
C LEU A 110 -14.66 -1.34 5.99
N VAL A 111 -14.46 -1.19 7.30
CA VAL A 111 -15.34 -1.79 8.31
C VAL A 111 -16.73 -1.16 8.20
N GLU A 112 -16.80 0.16 8.11
CA GLU A 112 -18.07 0.88 7.90
C GLU A 112 -18.78 0.43 6.62
N LEU A 113 -18.03 0.14 5.56
CA LEU A 113 -18.57 -0.36 4.28
C LEU A 113 -19.07 -1.81 4.36
N SER A 114 -18.37 -2.67 5.10
CA SER A 114 -18.82 -4.05 5.36
C SER A 114 -20.12 -4.06 6.15
N GLU A 115 -20.27 -3.17 7.12
CA GLU A 115 -21.49 -3.01 7.93
C GLU A 115 -22.67 -2.45 7.12
N LEU A 116 -22.41 -1.64 6.09
CA LEU A 116 -23.43 -1.13 5.17
C LEU A 116 -23.97 -2.19 4.20
N ASP A 117 -23.21 -3.25 3.91
CA ASP A 117 -23.64 -4.34 3.02
C ASP A 117 -24.54 -5.35 3.75
N GLU A 118 -24.38 -5.51 5.08
CA GLU A 118 -25.27 -6.36 5.90
C GLU A 118 -26.67 -5.76 6.14
N ASN A 119 -26.86 -4.48 5.80
CA ASN A 119 -28.10 -3.73 6.04
C ASN A 119 -28.92 -3.44 4.77
N ILE A 120 -28.61 -4.08 3.63
CA ILE A 120 -29.33 -3.93 2.35
C ILE A 120 -29.96 -5.26 1.92
#